data_AF-A0A3R6EJM9-F1
#
_entry.id   AF-A0A3R6EJM9-F1
#
_cell.length_a   1.000
_cell.length_b   1.000
_cell.length_c   1.000
_cell.angle_alpha   90.00
_cell.angle_beta   90.00
_cell.angle_gamma   90.00
#
_symmetry.space_group_name_H-M   'P 1'
#
loop_
_entity.id
_entity.type
_entity.pdbx_description
1 polymer ?
#
loop_
_entity_poly.entity_id
_entity_poly.type
_entity_poly.pdbx_seq_one_letter_code
_entity_poly.pdbx_strand_id
1 'polypeptide(L)'
;MSRYYVISPNVENDGNIQDYLEQMFQTHTIMMGWSPQEHKGKMFDEMQIGDYVICARGANKNKQIFFAGMVSSENSHDWLYTRKLTGFVDLGKEKIEFGNNNAFGSSARIPAIYELKKDNEADCEICKYIKLKVDAMISKENLYAIIDVLKTKKNIILQGAPGTGKTYSTIEIALNICGVNTLSLSREDMIKIYNDLSQKGQIAFSTFHQTMDYDDFIEGLKPQLENGQVTYDIEDGIFKKICQDASIKGDSNFDECYDKLLAEIQNTDFYPIKSSGGAIFHVAVNSKQNLTLYTGKEKKMNGVLTKENIRLEYFGHGPKYWVGYNKGVVNKLYADFGLKSPVLCKDKNYVLIIDEINRGNISKIFGELITLIESDKREGKTNCISAKLSYSKMDFSVPDNLYIIGTMNTTDRSVGNIDYAIRRRFAFCTLESLWEVAENSYSDDAQKDEAKKLYLAVQNYIKQSAVDMDYEDLMVGHSYFMYKEEESLEQRWKFEILPLLNEYYKDGICCKSPLEDIRKKSDGKEEKSLYMQKFIEKYNTDY
;
A
#
# COMPACT_ATOMS: atom_id res chain seq x y z
N MET A 1 0.00 -0.88 -29.60
CA MET A 1 -0.55 0.42 -29.12
C MET A 1 -2.06 0.24 -28.93
N SER A 2 -2.62 0.57 -27.75
CA SER A 2 -4.06 0.42 -27.51
C SER A 2 -4.89 1.25 -28.50
N ARG A 3 -5.96 0.65 -29.02
CA ARG A 3 -6.95 1.29 -29.88
C ARG A 3 -8.08 1.89 -29.03
N TYR A 4 -8.81 2.82 -29.63
CA TYR A 4 -9.88 3.56 -28.97
C TYR A 4 -11.14 3.42 -29.79
N TYR A 5 -12.21 2.90 -29.17
CA TYR A 5 -13.47 2.68 -29.84
C TYR A 5 -14.58 3.51 -29.22
N VAL A 6 -15.39 4.18 -30.03
CA VAL A 6 -16.68 4.74 -29.63
C VAL A 6 -17.76 3.74 -30.01
N ILE A 7 -18.49 3.23 -29.02
CA ILE A 7 -19.59 2.28 -29.22
C ILE A 7 -20.90 2.95 -28.88
N SER A 8 -21.91 2.72 -29.71
CA SER A 8 -23.27 3.14 -29.41
C SER A 8 -24.07 2.00 -28.78
N PRO A 9 -24.74 2.24 -27.64
CA PRO A 9 -25.66 1.28 -27.05
C PRO A 9 -26.83 1.09 -28.01
N ASN A 10 -26.81 -0.02 -28.75
CA ASN A 10 -27.85 -0.40 -29.69
C ASN A 10 -28.69 -1.53 -29.11
N VAL A 11 -30.00 -1.44 -29.31
CA VAL A 11 -30.98 -2.37 -28.75
C VAL A 11 -31.64 -3.15 -29.88
N GLU A 12 -31.70 -4.48 -29.76
CA GLU A 12 -32.55 -5.31 -30.63
C GLU A 12 -34.02 -5.28 -30.18
N ASN A 13 -34.95 -5.44 -31.13
CA ASN A 13 -36.37 -5.76 -30.89
C ASN A 13 -37.11 -4.80 -29.93
N ASP A 14 -37.16 -3.50 -30.23
CA ASP A 14 -37.92 -2.47 -29.47
C ASP A 14 -37.53 -2.32 -27.97
N GLY A 15 -36.41 -2.88 -27.54
CA GLY A 15 -35.97 -2.76 -26.15
C GLY A 15 -35.59 -1.32 -25.75
N ASN A 16 -35.69 -1.04 -24.45
CA ASN A 16 -35.38 0.27 -23.90
C ASN A 16 -33.86 0.46 -23.74
N ILE A 17 -33.30 1.50 -24.38
CA ILE A 17 -31.87 1.86 -24.25
C ILE A 17 -31.48 2.12 -22.80
N GLN A 18 -32.41 2.66 -22.00
CA GLN A 18 -32.15 2.95 -20.59
C GLN A 18 -31.84 1.66 -19.82
N ASP A 19 -32.57 0.59 -20.07
CA ASP A 19 -32.38 -0.71 -19.41
C ASP A 19 -31.02 -1.32 -19.79
N TYR A 20 -30.62 -1.18 -21.06
CA TYR A 20 -29.29 -1.62 -21.53
C TYR A 20 -28.17 -0.80 -20.89
N LEU A 21 -28.31 0.53 -20.84
CA LEU A 21 -27.33 1.39 -20.18
C LEU A 21 -27.24 1.05 -18.69
N GLU A 22 -28.37 0.91 -17.99
CA GLU A 22 -28.40 0.50 -16.58
C GLU A 22 -27.71 -0.85 -16.37
N GLN A 23 -27.94 -1.81 -17.26
CA GLN A 23 -27.25 -3.09 -17.19
C GLN A 23 -25.75 -2.94 -17.41
N MET A 24 -25.32 -2.25 -18.48
CA MET A 24 -23.91 -1.98 -18.77
C MET A 24 -23.21 -1.27 -17.60
N PHE A 25 -23.89 -0.32 -16.95
CA PHE A 25 -23.42 0.38 -15.76
C PHE A 25 -23.33 -0.54 -14.54
N GLN A 26 -24.28 -1.43 -14.32
CA GLN A 26 -24.26 -2.35 -13.18
C GLN A 26 -23.20 -3.44 -13.33
N THR A 27 -23.00 -3.95 -14.54
CA THR A 27 -22.08 -5.06 -14.81
C THR A 27 -20.70 -4.62 -15.28
N HIS A 28 -20.47 -3.32 -15.44
CA HIS A 28 -19.28 -2.73 -16.07
C HIS A 28 -18.92 -3.47 -17.36
N THR A 29 -19.91 -3.67 -18.23
CA THR A 29 -19.72 -4.38 -19.50
C THR A 29 -20.24 -3.56 -20.65
N ILE A 30 -19.59 -3.65 -21.79
CA ILE A 30 -20.13 -3.20 -23.07
C ILE A 30 -20.85 -4.36 -23.75
N MET A 31 -21.91 -4.05 -24.46
CA MET A 31 -22.73 -5.02 -25.19
C MET A 31 -23.08 -4.47 -26.57
N MET A 32 -23.21 -5.34 -27.56
CA MET A 32 -23.55 -5.00 -28.94
C MET A 32 -24.70 -5.89 -29.43
N GLY A 33 -25.90 -5.32 -29.55
CA GLY A 33 -27.08 -6.05 -30.07
C GLY A 33 -27.08 -6.26 -31.59
N TRP A 34 -25.99 -6.70 -32.21
CA TRP A 34 -25.97 -7.13 -33.62
C TRP A 34 -25.00 -8.31 -33.78
N SER A 35 -25.35 -9.27 -34.64
CA SER A 35 -24.50 -10.43 -34.98
C SER A 35 -23.18 -10.04 -35.70
N PRO A 36 -22.04 -10.71 -35.42
CA PRO A 36 -20.72 -10.62 -36.09
C PRO A 36 -20.77 -10.81 -37.60
N GLN A 37 -21.87 -11.35 -38.10
CA GLN A 37 -22.09 -11.60 -39.53
C GLN A 37 -22.31 -10.30 -40.33
N GLU A 38 -22.59 -9.17 -39.67
CA GLU A 38 -22.54 -7.85 -40.29
C GLU A 38 -21.16 -7.18 -40.14
N HIS A 39 -20.72 -6.42 -41.14
CA HIS A 39 -19.42 -5.72 -41.16
C HIS A 39 -19.11 -4.91 -39.89
N LYS A 40 -20.14 -4.51 -39.13
CA LYS A 40 -20.01 -3.74 -37.88
C LYS A 40 -19.72 -4.60 -36.64
N GLY A 41 -20.11 -5.87 -36.60
CA GLY A 41 -19.75 -6.78 -35.51
C GLY A 41 -18.29 -7.23 -35.56
N LYS A 42 -17.70 -7.26 -36.77
CA LYS A 42 -16.28 -7.59 -36.98
C LYS A 42 -15.32 -6.66 -36.21
N MET A 43 -15.60 -5.36 -36.13
CA MET A 43 -14.76 -4.43 -35.34
C MET A 43 -14.83 -4.69 -33.83
N PHE A 44 -15.93 -5.26 -33.33
CA PHE A 44 -16.05 -5.66 -31.93
C PHE A 44 -15.24 -6.93 -31.63
N ASP A 45 -15.08 -7.81 -32.61
CA ASP A 45 -14.19 -8.98 -32.52
C ASP A 45 -12.70 -8.59 -32.63
N GLU A 46 -12.38 -7.54 -33.38
CA GLU A 46 -11.01 -7.01 -33.50
C GLU A 46 -10.51 -6.31 -32.22
N MET A 47 -11.42 -5.98 -31.29
CA MET A 47 -11.09 -5.38 -30.00
C MET A 47 -10.31 -6.35 -29.12
N GLN A 48 -9.22 -5.90 -28.53
CA GLN A 48 -8.34 -6.71 -27.68
C GLN A 48 -8.40 -6.24 -26.22
N ILE A 49 -7.99 -7.12 -25.31
CA ILE A 49 -7.74 -6.73 -23.91
C ILE A 49 -6.71 -5.59 -23.90
N GLY A 50 -7.01 -4.52 -23.16
CA GLY A 50 -6.18 -3.31 -23.12
C GLY A 50 -6.58 -2.20 -24.11
N ASP A 51 -7.58 -2.42 -24.96
CA ASP A 51 -8.20 -1.36 -25.77
C ASP A 51 -9.17 -0.51 -24.93
N TYR A 52 -9.37 0.75 -25.32
CA TYR A 52 -10.26 1.68 -24.63
C TYR A 52 -11.59 1.81 -25.36
N VAL A 53 -12.66 1.93 -24.59
CA VAL A 53 -14.01 2.05 -25.13
C VAL A 53 -14.73 3.23 -24.49
N ILE A 54 -15.42 3.99 -25.32
CA ILE A 54 -16.28 5.11 -24.96
C ILE A 54 -17.70 4.73 -25.38
N CYS A 55 -18.62 4.66 -24.43
CA CYS A 55 -20.04 4.49 -24.73
C CYS A 55 -20.67 5.85 -25.01
N ALA A 56 -21.09 6.07 -26.26
CA ALA A 56 -21.69 7.34 -26.69
C ALA A 56 -22.75 7.13 -27.78
N ARG A 57 -23.71 8.05 -27.88
CA ARG A 57 -24.78 7.98 -28.87
C ARG A 57 -25.17 9.36 -29.37
N GLY A 58 -25.71 9.42 -30.58
CA GLY A 58 -26.31 10.63 -31.14
C GLY A 58 -25.80 10.95 -32.54
N ALA A 59 -26.48 11.88 -33.20
CA ALA A 59 -26.13 12.38 -34.51
C ALA A 59 -25.95 13.91 -34.44
N ASN A 60 -25.02 14.45 -35.23
CA ASN A 60 -24.73 15.88 -35.30
C ASN A 60 -24.49 16.47 -33.89
N LYS A 61 -25.19 17.56 -33.52
CA LYS A 61 -25.02 18.29 -32.26
C LYS A 61 -25.61 17.59 -31.03
N ASN A 62 -26.33 16.49 -31.19
CA ASN A 62 -27.01 15.77 -30.09
C ASN A 62 -26.21 14.55 -29.61
N LYS A 63 -24.88 14.61 -29.67
CA LYS A 63 -24.00 13.54 -29.21
C LYS A 63 -23.90 13.58 -27.70
N GLN A 64 -24.26 12.48 -27.07
CA GLN A 64 -24.24 12.24 -25.63
C GLN A 64 -23.25 11.12 -25.33
N ILE A 65 -22.55 11.26 -24.22
CA ILE A 65 -21.59 10.30 -23.71
C ILE A 65 -22.12 9.75 -22.40
N PHE A 66 -21.88 8.48 -22.17
CA PHE A 66 -22.36 7.78 -20.99
C PHE A 66 -21.21 7.40 -20.09
N PHE A 67 -20.25 6.63 -20.59
CA PHE A 67 -19.13 6.13 -19.80
C PHE A 67 -17.95 5.74 -20.68
N ALA A 68 -16.81 5.45 -20.05
CA ALA A 68 -15.67 4.83 -20.70
C ALA A 68 -15.01 3.76 -19.81
N GLY A 69 -14.18 2.91 -20.40
CA GLY A 69 -13.38 1.94 -19.67
C GLY A 69 -12.39 1.21 -20.59
N MET A 70 -11.53 0.39 -20.01
CA MET A 70 -10.58 -0.45 -20.74
C MET A 70 -11.07 -1.89 -20.79
N VAL A 71 -10.93 -2.55 -21.93
CA VAL A 71 -11.40 -3.92 -22.15
C VAL A 71 -10.58 -4.88 -21.29
N SER A 72 -11.27 -5.68 -20.47
CA SER A 72 -10.67 -6.62 -19.50
C SER A 72 -11.05 -8.08 -19.74
N SER A 73 -11.85 -8.37 -20.77
CA SER A 73 -12.18 -9.74 -21.15
C SER A 73 -12.23 -9.94 -22.66
N GLU A 74 -12.06 -11.19 -23.06
CA GLU A 74 -12.44 -11.66 -24.38
C GLU A 74 -13.96 -11.52 -24.60
N ASN A 75 -14.37 -11.63 -25.87
CA ASN A 75 -15.76 -11.57 -26.27
C ASN A 75 -16.53 -12.80 -25.75
N SER A 76 -17.57 -12.58 -24.95
CA SER A 76 -18.51 -13.64 -24.57
C SER A 76 -19.62 -13.75 -25.61
N HIS A 77 -19.71 -14.93 -26.24
CA HIS A 77 -20.72 -15.26 -27.25
C HIS A 77 -22.03 -15.77 -26.63
N ASP A 78 -22.08 -15.94 -25.30
CA ASP A 78 -23.24 -16.48 -24.59
C ASP A 78 -24.40 -15.47 -24.48
N TRP A 79 -24.14 -14.17 -24.68
CA TRP A 79 -25.08 -13.04 -24.56
C TRP A 79 -24.64 -11.92 -25.52
N LEU A 80 -25.56 -11.33 -26.34
CA LEU A 80 -25.47 -10.09 -27.16
C LEU A 80 -24.07 -9.45 -27.39
N TYR A 81 -23.02 -10.24 -27.65
CA TYR A 81 -21.62 -9.86 -27.74
C TYR A 81 -21.17 -8.91 -26.63
N THR A 82 -20.66 -9.48 -25.53
CA THR A 82 -20.28 -8.70 -24.36
C THR A 82 -18.79 -8.75 -24.07
N ARG A 83 -18.27 -7.62 -23.58
CA ARG A 83 -16.91 -7.53 -23.02
C ARG A 83 -16.95 -6.79 -21.69
N LYS A 84 -16.21 -7.29 -20.70
CA LYS A 84 -16.04 -6.60 -19.43
C LYS A 84 -15.08 -5.43 -19.58
N LEU A 85 -15.32 -4.40 -18.78
CA LEU A 85 -14.46 -3.23 -18.64
C LEU A 85 -13.81 -3.21 -17.26
N THR A 86 -12.59 -2.68 -17.20
CA THR A 86 -11.91 -2.22 -16.00
C THR A 86 -11.67 -0.71 -16.10
N GLY A 87 -11.51 -0.03 -14.97
CA GLY A 87 -11.39 1.43 -14.97
C GLY A 87 -12.65 2.12 -15.46
N PHE A 88 -13.82 1.66 -15.02
CA PHE A 88 -15.10 2.16 -15.50
C PHE A 88 -15.35 3.59 -15.00
N VAL A 89 -15.52 4.54 -15.90
CA VAL A 89 -15.73 5.96 -15.59
C VAL A 89 -17.08 6.41 -16.13
N ASP A 90 -17.94 6.92 -15.24
CA ASP A 90 -19.15 7.64 -15.63
C ASP A 90 -18.77 9.02 -16.21
N LEU A 91 -19.16 9.25 -17.46
CA LEU A 91 -18.90 10.47 -18.22
C LEU A 91 -20.19 11.24 -18.53
N GLY A 92 -21.34 10.84 -17.99
CA GLY A 92 -22.66 11.42 -18.32
C GLY A 92 -22.81 12.90 -17.98
N LYS A 93 -21.94 13.44 -17.12
CA LYS A 93 -21.91 14.86 -16.73
C LYS A 93 -20.73 15.64 -17.34
N GLU A 94 -19.83 14.96 -18.05
CA GLU A 94 -18.65 15.56 -18.65
C GLU A 94 -19.01 16.21 -20.00
N LYS A 95 -18.39 17.36 -20.30
CA LYS A 95 -18.58 18.06 -21.58
C LYS A 95 -17.44 17.70 -22.54
N ILE A 96 -17.45 16.48 -23.06
CA ILE A 96 -16.56 16.12 -24.17
C ILE A 96 -17.34 16.38 -25.47
N GLU A 97 -16.90 17.35 -26.27
CA GLU A 97 -17.57 17.72 -27.50
C GLU A 97 -17.03 16.94 -28.71
N PHE A 98 -17.88 16.11 -29.31
CA PHE A 98 -17.58 15.45 -30.58
C PHE A 98 -17.89 16.37 -31.77
N GLY A 99 -16.97 17.28 -32.11
CA GLY A 99 -17.10 18.21 -33.24
C GLY A 99 -16.83 17.58 -34.62
N ASN A 100 -17.14 18.32 -35.70
CA ASN A 100 -16.98 17.86 -37.10
C ASN A 100 -15.56 17.43 -37.48
N ASN A 101 -14.57 17.73 -36.64
CA ASN A 101 -13.17 17.45 -36.90
C ASN A 101 -12.72 16.09 -36.37
N ASN A 102 -13.58 15.31 -35.68
CA ASN A 102 -13.23 13.97 -35.18
C ASN A 102 -14.06 12.84 -35.83
N ALA A 103 -13.56 11.60 -35.77
CA ALA A 103 -14.09 10.47 -36.55
C ALA A 103 -15.56 10.16 -36.21
N PHE A 104 -15.92 10.23 -34.94
CA PHE A 104 -17.30 10.08 -34.49
C PHE A 104 -18.13 11.34 -34.76
N GLY A 105 -17.58 12.53 -34.51
CA GLY A 105 -18.21 13.84 -34.60
C GLY A 105 -18.63 14.28 -36.00
N SER A 106 -17.87 13.92 -37.03
CA SER A 106 -18.22 14.13 -38.45
C SER A 106 -19.32 13.21 -38.97
N SER A 107 -19.64 12.12 -38.26
CA SER A 107 -20.69 11.19 -38.68
C SER A 107 -22.09 11.77 -38.43
N ALA A 108 -22.87 11.85 -39.51
CA ALA A 108 -24.30 12.18 -39.50
C ALA A 108 -25.19 10.96 -39.21
N ARG A 109 -24.64 9.74 -39.22
CA ARG A 109 -25.37 8.48 -38.95
C ARG A 109 -25.16 8.05 -37.51
N ILE A 110 -26.21 7.55 -36.85
CA ILE A 110 -26.11 6.86 -35.55
C ILE A 110 -25.44 5.51 -35.82
N PRO A 111 -24.26 5.27 -35.27
CA PRO A 111 -23.50 4.14 -35.78
C PRO A 111 -22.98 3.24 -34.66
N ALA A 112 -22.79 1.94 -34.94
CA ALA A 112 -22.63 0.95 -33.89
C ALA A 112 -21.26 1.02 -33.19
N ILE A 113 -20.17 1.18 -33.96
CA ILE A 113 -18.79 1.24 -33.44
C ILE A 113 -17.91 2.09 -34.37
N TYR A 114 -17.02 2.93 -33.80
CA TYR A 114 -16.03 3.77 -34.50
C TYR A 114 -14.69 3.57 -33.84
N GLU A 115 -13.65 3.37 -34.63
CA GLU A 115 -12.29 3.54 -34.13
C GLU A 115 -11.89 5.02 -34.24
N LEU A 116 -11.48 5.62 -33.13
CA LEU A 116 -10.88 6.96 -33.12
C LEU A 116 -9.46 6.87 -33.66
N LYS A 117 -9.08 7.81 -34.53
CA LYS A 117 -7.78 7.74 -35.18
C LYS A 117 -6.82 8.75 -34.59
N LYS A 118 -5.71 8.27 -34.02
CA LYS A 118 -4.73 9.12 -33.31
C LYS A 118 -3.99 10.11 -34.21
N ASP A 119 -4.02 9.91 -35.52
CA ASP A 119 -3.48 10.84 -36.53
C ASP A 119 -4.35 12.10 -36.69
N ASN A 120 -5.58 12.09 -36.19
CA ASN A 120 -6.45 13.25 -36.11
C ASN A 120 -6.31 13.94 -34.74
N GLU A 121 -5.99 15.24 -34.74
CA GLU A 121 -5.77 16.04 -33.53
C GLU A 121 -6.98 16.02 -32.57
N ALA A 122 -8.20 16.12 -33.09
CA ALA A 122 -9.40 16.13 -32.27
C ALA A 122 -9.72 14.73 -31.69
N ASP A 123 -9.44 13.65 -32.43
CA ASP A 123 -9.53 12.29 -31.90
C ASP A 123 -8.44 12.03 -30.85
N CYS A 124 -7.23 12.55 -31.06
CA CYS A 124 -6.08 12.40 -30.17
C CYS A 124 -6.34 13.01 -28.79
N GLU A 125 -6.88 14.24 -28.73
CA GLU A 125 -7.22 14.89 -27.46
C GLU A 125 -8.29 14.12 -26.67
N ILE A 126 -9.28 13.54 -27.36
CA ILE A 126 -10.28 12.68 -26.73
C ILE A 126 -9.63 11.40 -26.20
N CYS A 127 -8.75 10.76 -26.98
CA CYS A 127 -8.02 9.57 -26.54
C CYS A 127 -7.17 9.86 -25.29
N LYS A 128 -6.43 10.97 -25.26
CA LYS A 128 -5.64 11.42 -24.10
C LYS A 128 -6.51 11.61 -22.87
N TYR A 129 -7.61 12.34 -23.00
CA TYR A 129 -8.56 12.61 -21.90
C TYR A 129 -9.17 11.31 -21.33
N ILE A 130 -9.62 10.41 -22.19
CA ILE A 130 -10.23 9.14 -21.79
C ILE A 130 -9.22 8.23 -21.11
N LYS A 131 -8.02 8.13 -21.68
CA LYS A 131 -6.92 7.35 -21.10
C LYS A 131 -6.63 7.80 -19.66
N LEU A 132 -6.42 9.10 -19.46
CA LEU A 132 -6.16 9.70 -18.15
C LEU A 132 -7.22 9.32 -17.11
N LYS A 133 -8.50 9.40 -17.47
CA LYS A 133 -9.62 9.11 -16.56
C LYS A 133 -9.74 7.62 -16.24
N VAL A 134 -9.65 6.76 -17.26
CA VAL A 134 -9.77 5.30 -17.14
C VAL A 134 -8.60 4.74 -16.34
N ASP A 135 -7.36 5.12 -16.65
CA ASP A 135 -6.17 4.59 -15.98
C ASP A 135 -6.09 5.01 -14.51
N ALA A 136 -6.52 6.24 -14.21
CA ALA A 136 -6.69 6.69 -12.83
C ALA A 136 -7.73 5.85 -12.08
N MET A 137 -8.78 5.39 -12.75
CA MET A 137 -9.78 4.51 -12.17
C MET A 137 -9.27 3.08 -11.99
N ILE A 138 -8.55 2.51 -12.96
CA ILE A 138 -7.91 1.18 -12.83
C ILE A 138 -6.97 1.16 -11.64
N SER A 139 -6.13 2.20 -11.52
CA SER A 139 -5.18 2.33 -10.41
C SER A 139 -5.90 2.35 -9.05
N LYS A 140 -7.06 3.03 -8.97
CA LYS A 140 -7.91 3.04 -7.78
C LYS A 140 -8.55 1.68 -7.53
N GLU A 141 -9.13 1.05 -8.53
CA GLU A 141 -9.75 -0.29 -8.41
C GLU A 141 -8.75 -1.32 -7.87
N ASN A 142 -7.52 -1.32 -8.39
CA ASN A 142 -6.44 -2.16 -7.90
C ASN A 142 -6.09 -1.86 -6.43
N LEU A 143 -5.99 -0.59 -6.05
CA LEU A 143 -5.72 -0.20 -4.66
C LEU A 143 -6.84 -0.65 -3.72
N TYR A 144 -8.11 -0.47 -4.11
CA TYR A 144 -9.26 -0.91 -3.32
C TYR A 144 -9.34 -2.42 -3.21
N ALA A 145 -9.01 -3.16 -4.27
CA ALA A 145 -8.91 -4.61 -4.21
C ALA A 145 -7.85 -5.05 -3.18
N ILE A 146 -6.69 -4.39 -3.16
CA ILE A 146 -5.64 -4.63 -2.15
C ILE A 146 -6.14 -4.29 -0.74
N ILE A 147 -6.84 -3.17 -0.56
CA ILE A 147 -7.42 -2.76 0.72
C ILE A 147 -8.44 -3.81 1.21
N ASP A 148 -9.27 -4.36 0.33
CA ASP A 148 -10.26 -5.38 0.71
C ASP A 148 -9.62 -6.73 1.03
N VAL A 149 -8.57 -7.10 0.30
CA VAL A 149 -7.70 -8.23 0.68
C VAL A 149 -7.09 -7.99 2.07
N LEU A 150 -6.61 -6.77 2.36
CA LEU A 150 -6.08 -6.44 3.68
C LEU A 150 -7.15 -6.48 4.78
N LYS A 151 -8.37 -5.99 4.51
CA LYS A 151 -9.49 -6.07 5.46
C LYS A 151 -9.83 -7.51 5.86
N THR A 152 -9.74 -8.43 4.89
CA THR A 152 -10.08 -9.85 5.10
C THR A 152 -8.91 -10.66 5.68
N LYS A 153 -7.70 -10.52 5.13
CA LYS A 153 -6.51 -11.29 5.52
C LYS A 153 -5.74 -10.69 6.69
N LYS A 154 -5.95 -9.41 7.01
CA LYS A 154 -5.26 -8.61 8.04
C LYS A 154 -3.76 -8.40 7.82
N ASN A 155 -3.12 -9.15 6.92
CA ASN A 155 -1.73 -8.98 6.55
C ASN A 155 -1.54 -9.09 5.04
N ILE A 156 -0.84 -8.12 4.46
CA ILE A 156 -0.42 -8.15 3.04
C ILE A 156 1.07 -7.89 2.91
N ILE A 157 1.66 -8.35 1.81
CA ILE A 157 2.98 -7.93 1.33
C ILE A 157 2.77 -7.26 -0.02
N LEU A 158 3.09 -5.97 -0.08
CA LEU A 158 3.20 -5.20 -1.32
C LEU A 158 4.57 -5.48 -1.91
N GLN A 159 4.59 -6.25 -2.99
CA GLN A 159 5.81 -6.59 -3.71
C GLN A 159 5.84 -5.92 -5.08
N GLY A 160 7.03 -5.79 -5.65
CA GLY A 160 7.21 -5.33 -7.01
C GLY A 160 8.62 -4.80 -7.18
N ALA A 161 8.96 -4.49 -8.42
CA ALA A 161 10.27 -3.98 -8.75
C ALA A 161 10.56 -2.61 -8.10
N PRO A 162 11.83 -2.18 -8.02
CA PRO A 162 12.17 -0.86 -7.51
C PRO A 162 11.45 0.25 -8.29
N GLY A 163 10.88 1.23 -7.58
CA GLY A 163 10.24 2.39 -8.21
C GLY A 163 8.80 2.19 -8.71
N THR A 164 8.12 1.10 -8.35
CA THR A 164 6.69 0.87 -8.69
C THR A 164 5.69 1.56 -7.74
N GLY A 165 6.16 2.40 -6.82
CA GLY A 165 5.29 3.17 -5.94
C GLY A 165 4.84 2.45 -4.66
N LYS A 166 5.49 1.36 -4.22
CA LYS A 166 5.15 0.63 -2.97
C LYS A 166 4.95 1.58 -1.78
N THR A 167 5.94 2.41 -1.45
CA THR A 167 5.85 3.39 -0.36
C THR A 167 4.73 4.42 -0.58
N TYR A 168 4.47 4.78 -1.84
CA TYR A 168 3.39 5.68 -2.19
C TYR A 168 2.03 5.08 -1.82
N SER A 169 1.77 3.85 -2.25
CA SER A 169 0.53 3.10 -2.02
C SER A 169 0.35 2.70 -0.56
N THR A 170 1.41 2.35 0.17
CA THR A 170 1.35 1.96 1.58
C THR A 170 0.69 3.04 2.45
N ILE A 171 1.06 4.31 2.25
CA ILE A 171 0.48 5.43 3.00
C ILE A 171 -1.03 5.51 2.72
N GLU A 172 -1.43 5.42 1.45
CA GLU A 172 -2.84 5.52 1.08
C GLU A 172 -3.67 4.35 1.62
N ILE A 173 -3.13 3.13 1.57
CA ILE A 173 -3.76 1.92 2.15
C ILE A 173 -3.90 2.07 3.66
N ALA A 174 -2.85 2.51 4.35
CA ALA A 174 -2.88 2.68 5.80
C ALA A 174 -3.94 3.70 6.24
N LEU A 175 -4.03 4.84 5.54
CA LEU A 175 -5.03 5.86 5.79
C LEU A 175 -6.46 5.34 5.58
N ASN A 176 -6.70 4.60 4.49
CA ASN A 176 -8.01 3.98 4.22
C ASN A 176 -8.39 2.97 5.31
N ILE A 177 -7.46 2.15 5.77
CA ILE A 177 -7.70 1.22 6.89
C ILE A 177 -8.05 1.96 8.17
N CYS A 178 -7.38 3.09 8.46
CA CYS A 178 -7.68 3.97 9.58
C CYS A 178 -9.01 4.76 9.41
N GLY A 179 -9.75 4.55 8.32
CA GLY A 179 -11.07 5.17 8.07
C GLY A 179 -11.00 6.56 7.44
N VAL A 180 -9.85 6.96 6.90
CA VAL A 180 -9.66 8.23 6.19
C VAL A 180 -10.01 8.03 4.73
N ASN A 181 -10.93 8.84 4.20
CA ASN A 181 -11.25 8.84 2.76
C ASN A 181 -10.16 9.59 1.98
N THR A 182 -9.35 8.87 1.22
CA THR A 182 -8.22 9.45 0.46
C THR A 182 -8.63 10.03 -0.89
N LEU A 183 -9.83 9.74 -1.41
CA LEU A 183 -10.25 10.12 -2.76
C LEU A 183 -10.27 11.63 -3.01
N SER A 184 -10.51 12.42 -1.96
CA SER A 184 -10.61 13.88 -2.03
C SER A 184 -9.37 14.60 -1.49
N LEU A 185 -8.33 13.87 -1.08
CA LEU A 185 -7.18 14.45 -0.39
C LEU A 185 -6.02 14.65 -1.35
N SER A 186 -5.34 15.79 -1.19
CA SER A 186 -4.03 15.99 -1.82
C SER A 186 -2.99 15.08 -1.18
N ARG A 187 -1.88 14.83 -1.87
CA ARG A 187 -0.78 14.03 -1.31
C ARG A 187 -0.17 14.67 -0.07
N GLU A 188 -0.07 15.99 -0.03
CA GLU A 188 0.43 16.72 1.13
C GLU A 188 -0.47 16.53 2.35
N ASP A 189 -1.78 16.55 2.16
CA ASP A 189 -2.74 16.33 3.25
C ASP A 189 -2.72 14.89 3.74
N MET A 190 -2.59 13.91 2.84
CA MET A 190 -2.37 12.51 3.22
C MET A 190 -1.12 12.36 4.10
N ILE A 191 0.00 12.98 3.73
CA ILE A 191 1.24 12.92 4.53
C ILE A 191 1.06 13.57 5.90
N LYS A 192 0.37 14.70 5.99
CA LYS A 192 0.08 15.37 7.28
C LYS A 192 -0.75 14.46 8.20
N ILE A 193 -1.82 13.85 7.67
CA ILE A 193 -2.68 12.95 8.44
C ILE A 193 -1.91 11.68 8.84
N TYR A 194 -1.12 11.12 7.94
CA TYR A 194 -0.27 9.96 8.23
C TYR A 194 0.69 10.23 9.39
N ASN A 195 1.34 11.39 9.39
CA ASN A 195 2.26 11.79 10.45
C ASN A 195 1.54 11.99 11.79
N ASP A 196 0.36 12.61 11.80
CA ASP A 196 -0.47 12.75 13.01
C ASP A 196 -0.89 11.39 13.58
N LEU A 197 -1.36 10.47 12.74
CA LEU A 197 -1.73 9.11 13.16
C LEU A 197 -0.53 8.30 13.65
N SER A 198 0.65 8.52 13.06
CA SER A 198 1.90 7.88 13.49
C SER A 198 2.34 8.39 14.87
N GLN A 199 2.27 9.70 15.10
CA GLN A 199 2.56 10.31 16.41
C GLN A 199 1.61 9.82 17.51
N LYS A 200 0.36 9.52 17.15
CA LYS A 200 -0.65 8.94 18.06
C LYS A 200 -0.49 7.43 18.30
N GLY A 201 0.50 6.79 17.67
CA GLY A 201 0.72 5.33 17.78
C GLY A 201 -0.28 4.48 16.98
N GLN A 202 -1.17 5.10 16.20
CA GLN A 202 -2.15 4.36 15.38
C GLN A 202 -1.51 3.73 14.14
N ILE A 203 -0.43 4.34 13.64
CA ILE A 203 0.40 3.78 12.57
C ILE A 203 1.83 3.64 13.11
N ALA A 204 2.39 2.43 13.04
CA ALA A 204 3.79 2.18 13.35
C ALA A 204 4.54 1.79 12.09
N PHE A 205 5.82 2.18 12.01
CA PHE A 205 6.70 1.88 10.89
C PHE A 205 7.98 1.22 11.39
N SER A 206 8.37 0.11 10.76
CA SER A 206 9.61 -0.61 11.04
C SER A 206 10.27 -0.99 9.72
N THR A 207 11.59 -0.94 9.64
CA THR A 207 12.34 -1.46 8.49
C THR A 207 13.12 -2.68 8.92
N PHE A 208 12.93 -3.80 8.24
CA PHE A 208 13.66 -5.03 8.55
C PHE A 208 15.07 -4.98 7.98
N HIS A 209 16.03 -5.48 8.75
CA HIS A 209 17.42 -5.61 8.37
C HIS A 209 18.00 -6.91 8.93
N GLN A 210 19.14 -7.35 8.39
CA GLN A 210 19.72 -8.67 8.70
C GLN A 210 20.00 -8.91 10.19
N THR A 211 20.27 -7.84 10.94
CA THR A 211 20.55 -7.90 12.38
C THR A 211 19.30 -7.78 13.26
N MET A 212 18.12 -7.49 12.69
CA MET A 212 16.88 -7.38 13.47
C MET A 212 16.50 -8.75 14.03
N ASP A 213 16.06 -8.77 15.28
CA ASP A 213 15.64 -9.99 15.95
C ASP A 213 14.37 -9.80 16.80
N TYR A 214 14.06 -10.82 17.59
CA TYR A 214 12.91 -10.84 18.48
C TYR A 214 12.97 -9.75 19.56
N ASP A 215 14.17 -9.39 20.02
CA ASP A 215 14.37 -8.47 21.14
C ASP A 215 14.00 -7.04 20.76
N ASP A 216 14.27 -6.66 19.51
CA ASP A 216 13.90 -5.37 18.94
C ASP A 216 12.41 -5.27 18.60
N PHE A 217 11.83 -6.37 18.11
CA PHE A 217 10.50 -6.36 17.50
C PHE A 217 9.39 -6.71 18.48
N ILE A 218 9.62 -7.67 19.37
CA ILE A 218 8.62 -8.18 20.33
C ILE A 218 8.91 -7.71 21.75
N GLU A 219 9.99 -8.20 22.38
CA GLU A 219 10.46 -7.75 23.69
C GLU A 219 11.88 -8.26 23.93
N GLY A 220 12.71 -7.48 24.61
CA GLY A 220 14.11 -7.79 24.86
C GLY A 220 14.63 -7.26 26.20
N LEU A 221 15.69 -7.87 26.72
CA LEU A 221 16.36 -7.38 27.93
C LEU A 221 17.33 -6.25 27.58
N LYS A 222 17.11 -5.06 28.13
CA LYS A 222 18.01 -3.92 27.95
C LYS A 222 18.72 -3.55 29.25
N PRO A 223 20.05 -3.34 29.21
CA PRO A 223 20.78 -2.92 30.39
C PRO A 223 20.35 -1.52 30.82
N GLN A 224 20.25 -1.30 32.12
CA GLN A 224 19.96 -0.04 32.77
C GLN A 224 21.01 0.23 33.84
N LEU A 225 21.36 1.50 34.02
CA LEU A 225 22.24 1.94 35.09
C LEU A 225 21.37 2.50 36.23
N GLU A 226 21.23 1.72 37.30
CA GLU A 226 20.62 2.19 38.54
C GLU A 226 21.70 2.24 39.63
N ASN A 227 21.97 3.43 40.16
CA ASN A 227 22.95 3.65 41.24
C ASN A 227 24.36 3.09 40.96
N GLY A 228 24.79 3.10 39.69
CA GLY A 228 26.10 2.56 39.27
C GLY A 228 26.15 1.04 39.13
N GLN A 229 25.04 0.32 39.32
CA GLN A 229 24.90 -1.10 39.02
C GLN A 229 24.11 -1.30 37.72
N VAL A 230 24.51 -2.31 36.94
CA VAL A 230 23.80 -2.68 35.71
C VAL A 230 22.64 -3.63 36.07
N THR A 231 21.41 -3.17 35.89
CA THR A 231 20.19 -3.97 35.93
C THR A 231 19.72 -4.28 34.50
N TYR A 232 18.87 -5.29 34.32
CA TYR A 232 18.31 -5.63 33.01
C TYR A 232 16.79 -5.56 33.09
N ASP A 233 16.20 -4.63 32.34
CA ASP A 233 14.76 -4.47 32.25
C ASP A 233 14.26 -5.06 30.94
N ILE A 234 13.07 -5.67 30.98
CA ILE A 234 12.38 -6.10 29.77
C ILE A 234 11.76 -4.86 29.13
N GLU A 235 12.10 -4.60 27.88
CA GLU A 235 11.50 -3.55 27.07
C GLU A 235 10.63 -4.12 25.97
N ASP A 236 9.50 -3.48 25.73
CA ASP A 236 8.57 -3.86 24.66
C ASP A 236 9.08 -3.35 23.31
N GLY A 237 9.11 -4.27 22.34
CA GLY A 237 9.40 -3.98 20.94
C GLY A 237 8.23 -3.34 20.21
N ILE A 238 8.48 -2.91 18.97
CA ILE A 238 7.51 -2.14 18.17
C ILE A 238 6.19 -2.90 17.92
N PHE A 239 6.25 -4.21 17.66
CA PHE A 239 5.08 -5.03 17.40
C PHE A 239 4.22 -5.20 18.66
N LYS A 240 4.87 -5.43 19.81
CA LYS A 240 4.18 -5.58 21.09
C LYS A 240 3.49 -4.27 21.49
N LYS A 241 4.18 -3.14 21.34
CA LYS A 241 3.64 -1.80 21.61
C LYS A 241 2.38 -1.50 20.78
N ILE A 242 2.44 -1.67 19.46
CA ILE A 242 1.26 -1.39 18.62
C ILE A 242 0.10 -2.37 18.89
N CYS A 243 0.38 -3.62 19.27
CA CYS A 243 -0.67 -4.53 19.72
C CYS A 243 -1.33 -4.04 21.02
N GLN A 244 -0.54 -3.57 21.99
CA GLN A 244 -1.07 -2.99 23.23
C GLN A 244 -1.94 -1.75 22.94
N ASP A 245 -1.44 -0.84 22.10
CA ASP A 245 -2.20 0.34 21.67
C ASP A 245 -3.50 -0.04 20.94
N ALA A 246 -3.47 -1.08 20.11
CA ALA A 246 -4.65 -1.59 19.41
C ALA A 246 -5.66 -2.28 20.33
N SER A 247 -5.22 -2.93 21.42
CA SER A 247 -6.10 -3.51 22.43
C SER A 247 -6.82 -2.44 23.27
N ILE A 248 -6.31 -1.22 23.33
CA ILE A 248 -6.91 -0.11 24.08
C ILE A 248 -8.13 0.44 23.31
N LYS A 249 -9.33 0.04 23.75
CA LYS A 249 -10.60 0.42 23.10
C LYS A 249 -11.22 1.73 23.60
N GLY A 250 -10.48 2.61 24.27
CA GLY A 250 -11.07 3.81 24.83
C GLY A 250 -10.19 5.04 24.91
N ASP A 251 -10.85 6.20 24.85
CA ASP A 251 -10.25 7.49 25.16
C ASP A 251 -10.30 7.71 26.68
N SER A 252 -9.24 8.32 27.21
CA SER A 252 -9.10 8.53 28.65
C SER A 252 -8.19 9.71 28.98
N ASN A 253 -8.38 10.27 30.17
CA ASN A 253 -7.43 11.19 30.78
C ASN A 253 -6.30 10.46 31.53
N PHE A 254 -5.99 9.21 31.16
CA PHE A 254 -5.00 8.38 31.86
C PHE A 254 -3.63 9.05 31.95
N ASP A 255 -3.12 9.54 30.81
CA ASP A 255 -1.79 10.15 30.76
C ASP A 255 -1.71 11.40 31.66
N GLU A 256 -2.73 12.26 31.62
CA GLU A 256 -2.82 13.44 32.50
C GLU A 256 -2.85 13.06 33.99
N CYS A 257 -3.62 12.03 34.35
CA CYS A 257 -3.70 11.55 35.74
C CYS A 257 -2.40 10.89 36.19
N TYR A 258 -1.75 10.13 35.31
CA TYR A 258 -0.48 9.46 35.60
C TYR A 258 0.64 10.48 35.81
N ASP A 259 0.71 11.52 34.98
CA ASP A 259 1.70 12.59 35.12
C ASP A 259 1.53 13.35 36.45
N LYS A 260 0.29 13.57 36.90
CA LYS A 260 0.02 14.13 38.23
C LYS A 260 0.49 13.22 39.36
N LEU A 261 0.30 11.90 39.23
CA LEU A 261 0.82 10.93 40.19
C LEU A 261 2.36 10.95 40.23
N LEU A 262 3.02 11.00 39.08
CA LEU A 262 4.48 11.12 39.03
C LEU A 262 4.97 12.39 39.74
N ALA A 263 4.31 13.52 39.50
CA ALA A 263 4.65 14.78 40.15
C ALA A 263 4.49 14.73 41.68
N GLU A 264 3.50 13.98 42.19
CA GLU A 264 3.34 13.77 43.63
C GLU A 264 4.43 12.86 44.22
N ILE A 265 4.83 11.82 43.50
CA ILE A 265 5.85 10.85 43.97
C ILE A 265 7.26 11.44 43.93
N GLN A 266 7.56 12.36 42.99
CA GLN A 266 8.92 12.90 42.75
C GLN A 266 9.63 13.46 44.01
N ASN A 267 8.90 13.79 45.07
CA ASN A 267 9.44 14.30 46.33
C ASN A 267 9.56 13.25 47.44
N THR A 268 9.43 11.95 47.12
CA THR A 268 9.43 10.87 48.11
C THR A 268 10.22 9.66 47.62
N ASP A 269 11.07 9.11 48.50
CA ASP A 269 11.85 7.89 48.19
C ASP A 269 10.97 6.62 48.18
N PHE A 270 9.85 6.64 48.90
CA PHE A 270 8.93 5.52 49.05
C PHE A 270 7.49 6.00 49.23
N TYR A 271 6.80 6.24 48.12
CA TYR A 271 5.40 6.70 48.14
C TYR A 271 4.44 5.53 48.40
N PRO A 272 3.58 5.59 49.44
CA PRO A 272 2.69 4.49 49.78
C PRO A 272 1.45 4.41 48.87
N ILE A 273 1.15 3.21 48.36
CA ILE A 273 -0.06 2.90 47.59
C ILE A 273 -0.74 1.66 48.17
N LYS A 274 -2.07 1.64 48.16
CA LYS A 274 -2.88 0.50 48.59
C LYS A 274 -3.12 -0.44 47.41
N SER A 275 -2.73 -1.71 47.54
CA SER A 275 -3.05 -2.76 46.56
C SER A 275 -4.55 -3.06 46.54
N SER A 276 -5.04 -3.75 45.50
CA SER A 276 -6.45 -4.17 45.44
C SER A 276 -6.85 -5.14 46.56
N GLY A 277 -5.91 -5.93 47.10
CA GLY A 277 -6.11 -6.76 48.29
C GLY A 277 -6.04 -6.00 49.62
N GLY A 278 -5.80 -4.69 49.59
CA GLY A 278 -5.82 -3.79 50.75
C GLY A 278 -4.49 -3.60 51.48
N ALA A 279 -3.44 -4.38 51.14
CA ALA A 279 -2.10 -4.20 51.69
C ALA A 279 -1.40 -2.96 51.12
N ILE A 280 -0.60 -2.27 51.94
CA ILE A 280 0.20 -1.10 51.53
C ILE A 280 1.52 -1.59 50.95
N PHE A 281 1.85 -1.09 49.76
CA PHE A 281 3.17 -1.21 49.12
C PHE A 281 3.71 0.19 48.86
N HIS A 282 4.99 0.30 48.49
CA HIS A 282 5.60 1.59 48.19
C HIS A 282 6.12 1.62 46.76
N VAL A 283 6.15 2.81 46.17
CA VAL A 283 6.69 3.05 44.84
C VAL A 283 7.65 4.23 44.82
N ALA A 284 8.57 4.24 43.86
CA ALA A 284 9.39 5.40 43.51
C ALA A 284 9.41 5.57 41.98
N VAL A 285 9.53 6.80 41.50
CA VAL A 285 9.65 7.07 40.05
C VAL A 285 11.07 6.77 39.60
N ASN A 286 11.21 5.98 38.54
CA ASN A 286 12.52 5.74 37.91
C ASN A 286 12.77 6.69 36.73
N SER A 287 13.97 6.61 36.13
CA SER A 287 14.40 7.47 35.02
C SER A 287 13.52 7.38 33.77
N LYS A 288 12.74 6.31 33.61
CA LYS A 288 11.81 6.08 32.49
C LYS A 288 10.36 6.43 32.82
N GLN A 289 10.11 7.16 33.91
CA GLN A 289 8.77 7.52 34.37
C GLN A 289 7.88 6.29 34.72
N ASN A 290 8.50 5.15 35.04
CA ASN A 290 7.83 3.97 35.58
C ASN A 290 7.92 3.94 37.11
N LEU A 291 7.14 3.07 37.76
CA LEU A 291 7.06 2.96 39.21
C LEU A 291 7.83 1.73 39.71
N THR A 292 8.99 1.93 40.33
CA THR A 292 9.72 0.84 41.01
C THR A 292 8.95 0.37 42.23
N LEU A 293 8.63 -0.92 42.31
CA LEU A 293 7.79 -1.54 43.33
C LEU A 293 8.63 -2.01 44.53
N TYR A 294 8.27 -1.55 45.73
CA TYR A 294 8.87 -1.96 47.00
C TYR A 294 7.83 -2.59 47.93
N THR A 295 8.15 -3.76 48.50
CA THR A 295 7.24 -4.50 49.38
C THR A 295 7.93 -4.99 50.66
N GLY A 296 7.12 -5.37 51.65
CA GLY A 296 7.59 -5.83 52.96
C GLY A 296 8.05 -4.71 53.90
N LYS A 297 8.38 -5.06 55.14
CA LYS A 297 8.81 -4.10 56.18
C LYS A 297 10.14 -3.42 55.85
N GLU A 298 11.03 -4.13 55.16
CA GLU A 298 12.34 -3.64 54.74
C GLU A 298 12.31 -2.88 53.41
N LYS A 299 11.12 -2.70 52.80
CA LYS A 299 10.93 -2.03 51.50
C LYS A 299 11.91 -2.54 50.44
N LYS A 300 11.96 -3.87 50.27
CA LYS A 300 12.81 -4.48 49.22
C LYS A 300 12.21 -4.23 47.86
N MET A 301 13.07 -3.89 46.89
CA MET A 301 12.69 -3.80 45.48
C MET A 301 12.22 -5.18 45.00
N ASN A 302 11.03 -5.25 44.41
CA ASN A 302 10.43 -6.50 43.92
C ASN A 302 10.11 -6.45 42.42
N GLY A 303 10.22 -5.29 41.77
CA GLY A 303 9.94 -5.16 40.34
C GLY A 303 9.67 -3.72 39.92
N VAL A 304 9.18 -3.54 38.70
CA VAL A 304 8.80 -2.24 38.13
C VAL A 304 7.40 -2.34 37.52
N LEU A 305 6.49 -1.48 37.97
CA LEU A 305 5.18 -1.29 37.36
C LEU A 305 5.35 -0.27 36.23
N THR A 306 5.31 -0.71 34.98
CA THR A 306 5.44 0.19 33.83
C THR A 306 4.16 1.00 33.64
N LYS A 307 4.29 2.24 33.13
CA LYS A 307 3.15 3.08 32.75
C LYS A 307 2.16 2.30 31.87
N GLU A 308 2.70 1.51 30.93
CA GLU A 308 1.92 0.72 30.00
C GLU A 308 1.16 -0.43 30.67
N ASN A 309 1.78 -1.19 31.58
CA ASN A 309 1.08 -2.24 32.32
C ASN A 309 -0.07 -1.70 33.17
N ILE A 310 0.13 -0.51 33.76
CA ILE A 310 -0.89 0.19 34.54
C ILE A 310 -2.01 0.67 33.62
N ARG A 311 -1.67 1.17 32.43
CA ARG A 311 -2.63 1.59 31.39
C ARG A 311 -3.47 0.43 30.89
N LEU A 312 -2.84 -0.71 30.57
CA LEU A 312 -3.53 -1.93 30.17
C LEU A 312 -4.48 -2.43 31.26
N GLU A 313 -4.05 -2.41 32.53
CA GLU A 313 -4.93 -2.75 33.66
C GLU A 313 -6.14 -1.81 33.76
N TYR A 314 -5.93 -0.51 33.54
CA TYR A 314 -7.02 0.47 33.50
C TYR A 314 -8.07 0.16 32.41
N PHE A 315 -7.64 -0.34 31.24
CA PHE A 315 -8.56 -0.79 30.18
C PHE A 315 -9.06 -2.24 30.35
N GLY A 316 -8.73 -2.92 31.45
CA GLY A 316 -9.16 -4.29 31.71
C GLY A 316 -8.35 -5.39 31.02
N HIS A 317 -7.21 -5.03 30.42
CA HIS A 317 -6.28 -5.92 29.71
C HIS A 317 -4.93 -6.05 30.44
N GLY A 318 -4.91 -5.80 31.74
CA GLY A 318 -3.68 -5.76 32.55
C GLY A 318 -2.91 -7.09 32.59
N PRO A 319 -1.61 -7.04 32.95
CA PRO A 319 -0.77 -8.23 33.02
C PRO A 319 -1.24 -9.20 34.10
N LYS A 320 -1.09 -10.52 33.88
CA LYS A 320 -1.51 -11.55 34.85
C LYS A 320 -0.70 -11.56 36.16
N TYR A 321 0.48 -10.94 36.19
CA TYR A 321 1.30 -10.76 37.39
C TYR A 321 1.15 -9.34 37.94
N TRP A 322 1.40 -9.18 39.23
CA TRP A 322 1.27 -7.90 39.93
C TRP A 322 -0.07 -7.19 39.70
N VAL A 323 -1.13 -7.92 39.28
CA VAL A 323 -2.50 -7.44 39.11
C VAL A 323 -2.93 -6.65 40.36
N GLY A 324 -2.58 -7.16 41.54
CA GLY A 324 -2.87 -6.52 42.81
C GLY A 324 -2.31 -5.10 42.94
N TYR A 325 -1.09 -4.89 42.44
CA TYR A 325 -0.35 -3.64 42.49
C TYR A 325 -0.75 -2.70 41.35
N ASN A 326 -0.85 -3.19 40.11
CA ASN A 326 -1.36 -2.41 38.97
C ASN A 326 -2.77 -1.87 39.25
N LYS A 327 -3.70 -2.72 39.72
CA LYS A 327 -5.02 -2.27 40.18
C LYS A 327 -4.94 -1.27 41.32
N GLY A 328 -3.98 -1.43 42.22
CA GLY A 328 -3.75 -0.48 43.31
C GLY A 328 -3.39 0.92 42.79
N VAL A 329 -2.51 1.00 41.79
CA VAL A 329 -2.16 2.27 41.14
C VAL A 329 -3.37 2.84 40.37
N VAL A 330 -4.08 2.04 39.60
CA VAL A 330 -5.29 2.49 38.88
C VAL A 330 -6.35 3.02 39.86
N ASN A 331 -6.59 2.32 40.97
CA ASN A 331 -7.52 2.78 42.01
C ASN A 331 -7.08 4.11 42.64
N LYS A 332 -5.77 4.31 42.84
CA LYS A 332 -5.20 5.57 43.31
C LYS A 332 -5.44 6.70 42.30
N LEU A 333 -5.26 6.44 41.01
CA LEU A 333 -5.57 7.40 39.93
C LEU A 333 -7.05 7.78 39.91
N TYR A 334 -7.96 6.82 40.11
CA TYR A 334 -9.39 7.09 40.26
C TYR A 334 -9.71 7.95 41.49
N ALA A 335 -9.14 7.60 42.65
CA ALA A 335 -9.46 8.25 43.92
C ALA A 335 -8.94 9.69 44.01
N ASP A 336 -7.70 9.91 43.60
CA ASP A 336 -6.97 11.13 43.99
C ASP A 336 -6.68 12.04 42.79
N PHE A 337 -6.71 11.52 41.56
CA PHE A 337 -6.32 12.26 40.36
C PHE A 337 -7.44 12.44 39.33
N GLY A 338 -8.66 12.01 39.67
CA GLY A 338 -9.84 12.20 38.83
C GLY A 338 -9.81 11.42 37.51
N LEU A 339 -9.19 10.24 37.50
CA LEU A 339 -9.22 9.34 36.35
C LEU A 339 -10.68 9.02 36.00
N LYS A 340 -11.07 9.24 34.75
CA LYS A 340 -12.42 8.92 34.27
C LYS A 340 -12.49 7.45 33.89
N SER A 341 -13.67 6.85 33.96
CA SER A 341 -13.86 5.51 33.38
C SER A 341 -13.56 5.55 31.88
N PRO A 342 -12.91 4.52 31.32
CA PRO A 342 -12.55 4.52 29.91
C PRO A 342 -13.83 4.62 29.08
N VAL A 343 -13.88 5.60 28.17
CA VAL A 343 -15.00 5.72 27.24
C VAL A 343 -14.71 4.75 26.09
N LEU A 344 -15.54 3.72 25.94
CA LEU A 344 -15.48 2.83 24.77
C LEU A 344 -15.60 3.68 23.51
N CYS A 345 -14.50 3.84 22.79
CA CYS A 345 -14.48 4.48 21.49
C CYS A 345 -14.87 3.46 20.42
N LYS A 346 -15.27 3.96 19.24
CA LYS A 346 -15.30 3.13 18.03
C LYS A 346 -13.97 2.39 17.92
N ASP A 347 -14.01 1.07 17.67
CA ASP A 347 -12.84 0.26 17.38
C ASP A 347 -12.02 0.96 16.28
N LYS A 348 -10.93 1.60 16.67
CA LYS A 348 -9.98 2.23 15.75
C LYS A 348 -9.13 1.13 15.15
N ASN A 349 -8.86 1.22 13.86
CA ASN A 349 -7.91 0.31 13.20
C ASN A 349 -6.49 0.83 13.36
N TYR A 350 -5.55 -0.06 13.59
CA TYR A 350 -4.13 0.22 13.75
C TYR A 350 -3.37 -0.42 12.60
N VAL A 351 -2.28 0.20 12.14
CA VAL A 351 -1.51 -0.30 11.01
C VAL A 351 -0.04 -0.39 11.37
N LEU A 352 0.56 -1.56 11.19
CA LEU A 352 1.99 -1.76 11.23
C LEU A 352 2.53 -1.89 9.81
N ILE A 353 3.40 -0.98 9.42
CA ILE A 353 4.14 -1.02 8.17
C ILE A 353 5.51 -1.62 8.42
N ILE A 354 5.84 -2.68 7.68
CA ILE A 354 7.13 -3.36 7.72
C ILE A 354 7.81 -3.19 6.36
N ASP A 355 8.75 -2.27 6.29
CA ASP A 355 9.51 -2.01 5.08
C ASP A 355 10.64 -3.04 4.93
N GLU A 356 10.95 -3.42 3.69
CA GLU A 356 11.99 -4.40 3.36
C GLU A 356 11.83 -5.72 4.15
N ILE A 357 10.58 -6.22 4.24
CA ILE A 357 10.21 -7.35 5.11
C ILE A 357 11.04 -8.61 4.85
N ASN A 358 11.50 -8.80 3.62
CA ASN A 358 12.36 -9.92 3.27
C ASN A 358 13.73 -9.80 3.95
N ARG A 359 14.32 -8.61 4.11
CA ARG A 359 15.73 -8.41 4.55
C ARG A 359 16.04 -8.90 5.97
N GLY A 360 15.01 -9.17 6.76
CA GLY A 360 15.12 -9.79 8.08
C GLY A 360 14.74 -11.27 8.08
N ASN A 361 15.28 -12.05 9.03
CA ASN A 361 14.80 -13.42 9.24
C ASN A 361 13.44 -13.38 9.94
N ILE A 362 12.35 -13.35 9.18
CA ILE A 362 10.98 -13.18 9.69
C ILE A 362 10.65 -14.23 10.75
N SER A 363 11.06 -15.49 10.55
CA SER A 363 10.83 -16.58 11.52
C SER A 363 11.55 -16.33 12.84
N LYS A 364 12.76 -15.76 12.82
CA LYS A 364 13.49 -15.37 14.04
C LYS A 364 12.87 -14.12 14.70
N ILE A 365 12.48 -13.13 13.90
CA ILE A 365 11.94 -11.86 14.38
C ILE A 365 10.58 -12.05 15.06
N PHE A 366 9.65 -12.77 14.42
CA PHE A 366 8.35 -13.06 15.02
C PHE A 366 8.39 -14.23 16.02
N GLY A 367 9.37 -15.12 15.92
CA GLY A 367 9.46 -16.32 16.73
C GLY A 367 8.19 -17.18 16.60
N GLU A 368 7.68 -17.66 17.75
CA GLU A 368 6.45 -18.47 17.81
C GLU A 368 5.17 -17.65 17.55
N LEU A 369 5.26 -16.32 17.60
CA LEU A 369 4.12 -15.41 17.46
C LEU A 369 3.64 -15.28 16.01
N ILE A 370 4.39 -15.80 15.05
CA ILE A 370 4.03 -15.77 13.64
C ILE A 370 2.68 -16.46 13.37
N THR A 371 2.23 -17.37 14.23
CA THR A 371 0.91 -18.00 14.07
C THR A 371 -0.23 -17.08 14.52
N LEU A 372 0.04 -16.12 15.41
CA LEU A 372 -0.98 -15.23 15.98
C LEU A 372 -1.46 -14.16 15.01
N ILE A 373 -0.68 -13.83 13.97
CA ILE A 373 -1.05 -12.80 13.00
C ILE A 373 -2.16 -13.25 12.04
N GLU A 374 -2.48 -14.55 11.99
CA GLU A 374 -3.56 -15.10 11.16
C GLU A 374 -4.93 -14.53 11.58
N SER A 375 -5.78 -14.22 10.60
CA SER A 375 -7.03 -13.48 10.83
C SER A 375 -8.03 -14.19 11.75
N ASP A 376 -8.03 -15.52 11.84
CA ASP A 376 -8.92 -16.30 12.72
C ASP A 376 -8.34 -16.58 14.11
N LYS A 377 -7.02 -16.32 14.30
CA LYS A 377 -6.26 -16.57 15.53
C LYS A 377 -6.20 -15.38 16.48
N ARG A 378 -6.67 -14.22 16.00
CA ARG A 378 -6.65 -12.93 16.71
C ARG A 378 -7.72 -12.82 17.79
N GLU A 379 -7.54 -11.84 18.67
CA GLU A 379 -8.47 -11.54 19.75
C GLU A 379 -9.89 -11.32 19.24
N GLY A 380 -10.87 -11.91 19.95
CA GLY A 380 -12.28 -11.79 19.59
C GLY A 380 -12.75 -12.70 18.44
N LYS A 381 -11.88 -13.56 17.89
CA LYS A 381 -12.25 -14.58 16.89
C LYS A 381 -12.54 -15.94 17.50
N THR A 382 -13.23 -16.80 16.74
CA THR A 382 -13.63 -18.14 17.18
C THR A 382 -12.46 -19.05 17.51
N ASN A 383 -11.34 -18.92 16.78
CA ASN A 383 -10.12 -19.70 16.99
C ASN A 383 -9.00 -18.89 17.66
N CYS A 384 -9.37 -17.88 18.47
CA CYS A 384 -8.41 -17.04 19.18
C CYS A 384 -7.40 -17.88 19.96
N ILE A 385 -6.12 -17.59 19.78
CA ILE A 385 -5.02 -18.22 20.50
C ILE A 385 -4.10 -17.15 21.10
N SER A 386 -3.41 -17.52 22.17
CA SER A 386 -2.34 -16.72 22.76
C SER A 386 -1.09 -17.56 22.91
N ALA A 387 0.07 -16.91 22.97
CA ALA A 387 1.36 -17.55 23.21
C ALA A 387 2.10 -16.87 24.35
N LYS A 388 3.00 -17.60 25.01
CA LYS A 388 3.83 -17.04 26.07
C LYS A 388 5.07 -16.36 25.51
N LEU A 389 5.30 -15.12 25.88
CA LEU A 389 6.48 -14.36 25.46
C LEU A 389 7.76 -14.92 26.09
N SER A 390 8.88 -14.79 25.37
CA SER A 390 10.16 -15.41 25.73
C SER A 390 10.78 -14.87 27.02
N TYR A 391 10.72 -13.56 27.28
CA TYR A 391 11.36 -12.96 28.45
C TYR A 391 10.37 -12.75 29.59
N SER A 392 9.27 -12.05 29.31
CA SER A 392 8.29 -11.68 30.34
C SER A 392 7.41 -12.85 30.77
N LYS A 393 7.37 -13.94 29.99
CA LYS A 393 6.49 -15.10 30.19
C LYS A 393 5.00 -14.74 30.22
N MET A 394 4.64 -13.55 29.74
CA MET A 394 3.25 -13.10 29.62
C MET A 394 2.54 -13.82 28.48
N ASP A 395 1.24 -14.07 28.66
CA ASP A 395 0.40 -14.44 27.53
C ASP A 395 0.22 -13.21 26.63
N PHE A 396 0.38 -13.42 25.33
CA PHE A 396 0.29 -12.40 24.31
C PHE A 396 -0.60 -12.89 23.17
N SER A 397 -1.43 -11.98 22.68
CA SER A 397 -2.35 -12.18 21.55
C SER A 397 -2.32 -10.94 20.65
N VAL A 398 -2.76 -11.12 19.40
CA VAL A 398 -2.78 -10.05 18.41
C VAL A 398 -4.22 -9.54 18.26
N PRO A 399 -4.47 -8.22 18.39
CA PRO A 399 -5.80 -7.67 18.21
C PRO A 399 -6.34 -7.78 16.77
N ASP A 400 -7.66 -7.93 16.62
CA ASP A 400 -8.30 -8.02 15.30
C ASP A 400 -8.28 -6.69 14.51
N ASN A 401 -8.19 -5.57 15.20
CA ASN A 401 -8.13 -4.23 14.62
C ASN A 401 -6.71 -3.80 14.20
N LEU A 402 -5.69 -4.65 14.40
CA LEU A 402 -4.35 -4.43 13.84
C LEU A 402 -4.29 -4.89 12.37
N TYR A 403 -3.57 -4.20 11.51
CA TYR A 403 -3.34 -4.56 10.12
C TYR A 403 -1.85 -4.48 9.83
N ILE A 404 -1.29 -5.45 9.10
CA ILE A 404 0.14 -5.48 8.77
C ILE A 404 0.33 -5.31 7.27
N ILE A 405 1.16 -4.34 6.89
CA ILE A 405 1.54 -4.08 5.49
C ILE A 405 3.05 -4.25 5.39
N GLY A 406 3.49 -5.36 4.79
CA GLY A 406 4.88 -5.55 4.40
C GLY A 406 5.16 -4.91 3.05
N THR A 407 6.37 -4.39 2.82
CA THR A 407 6.86 -4.08 1.48
C THR A 407 8.05 -4.98 1.14
N MET A 408 8.18 -5.33 -0.14
CA MET A 408 9.30 -6.16 -0.61
C MET A 408 9.72 -5.73 -2.02
N ASN A 409 11.03 -5.63 -2.26
CA ASN A 409 11.56 -5.60 -3.62
C ASN A 409 11.71 -7.02 -4.15
N THR A 410 11.15 -7.30 -5.32
CA THR A 410 11.17 -8.61 -5.97
C THR A 410 12.55 -9.00 -6.49
N THR A 411 13.41 -8.03 -6.78
CA THR A 411 14.73 -8.23 -7.38
C THR A 411 15.83 -8.56 -6.37
N ASP A 412 15.59 -8.39 -5.07
CA ASP A 412 16.60 -8.58 -4.04
C ASP A 412 16.85 -10.08 -3.78
N ARG A 413 17.82 -10.65 -4.51
CA ARG A 413 18.32 -12.04 -4.30
C ARG A 413 19.18 -12.21 -3.04
N SER A 414 19.65 -11.12 -2.44
CA SER A 414 20.53 -11.12 -1.25
C SER A 414 19.83 -11.56 0.05
N VAL A 415 18.58 -11.95 -0.07
CA VAL A 415 17.63 -12.10 1.00
C VAL A 415 16.92 -13.44 0.79
N GLY A 416 17.03 -14.35 1.76
CA GLY A 416 16.56 -15.73 1.61
C GLY A 416 15.11 -15.84 1.15
N ASN A 417 14.78 -16.94 0.45
CA ASN A 417 13.41 -17.23 0.03
C ASN A 417 12.44 -17.08 1.21
N ILE A 418 11.36 -16.32 1.01
CA ILE A 418 10.31 -16.20 2.02
C ILE A 418 9.75 -17.60 2.32
N ASP A 419 9.77 -17.97 3.60
CA ASP A 419 9.26 -19.25 4.06
C ASP A 419 7.76 -19.42 3.68
N TYR A 420 7.37 -20.63 3.25
CA TYR A 420 5.97 -21.00 3.01
C TYR A 420 5.05 -20.68 4.20
N ALA A 421 5.60 -20.71 5.42
CA ALA A 421 4.90 -20.32 6.63
C ALA A 421 4.46 -18.84 6.61
N ILE A 422 5.27 -17.94 6.05
CA ILE A 422 4.92 -16.53 5.83
C ILE A 422 3.97 -16.40 4.65
N ARG A 423 4.22 -17.14 3.56
CA ARG A 423 3.38 -17.10 2.36
C ARG A 423 1.91 -17.42 2.60
N ARG A 424 1.63 -18.27 3.60
CA ARG A 424 0.26 -18.63 4.01
C ARG A 424 -0.45 -17.54 4.83
N ARG A 425 0.31 -16.67 5.49
CA ARG A 425 -0.19 -15.71 6.50
C ARG A 425 -0.31 -14.29 5.98
N PHE A 426 0.41 -13.99 4.89
CA PHE A 426 0.32 -12.76 4.14
C PHE A 426 -0.29 -13.02 2.77
N ALA A 427 -1.15 -12.11 2.31
CA ALA A 427 -1.51 -12.06 0.89
C ALA A 427 -0.48 -11.23 0.12
N PHE A 428 -0.05 -11.73 -1.03
CA PHE A 428 0.97 -11.08 -1.86
C PHE A 428 0.27 -10.26 -2.92
N CYS A 429 0.56 -8.97 -2.94
CA CYS A 429 -0.02 -8.00 -3.86
C CYS A 429 1.12 -7.38 -4.68
N THR A 430 1.15 -7.64 -5.98
CA THR A 430 2.19 -7.11 -6.87
C THR A 430 1.80 -5.73 -7.38
N LEU A 431 2.72 -4.78 -7.30
CA LEU A 431 2.65 -3.47 -7.93
C LEU A 431 3.60 -3.46 -9.13
N GLU A 432 3.01 -3.37 -10.32
CA GLU A 432 3.72 -3.41 -11.60
C GLU A 432 4.21 -2.04 -12.05
N SER A 433 5.20 -2.02 -12.95
CA SER A 433 5.67 -0.80 -13.58
C SER A 433 4.75 -0.40 -14.73
N LEU A 434 3.86 0.57 -14.49
CA LEU A 434 2.91 1.07 -15.47
C LEU A 434 3.42 2.35 -16.14
N TRP A 435 3.61 2.34 -17.46
CA TRP A 435 4.00 3.52 -18.23
C TRP A 435 3.01 4.67 -18.05
N GLU A 436 1.73 4.36 -17.95
CA GLU A 436 0.61 5.28 -17.76
C GLU A 436 0.83 6.24 -16.58
N VAL A 437 1.45 5.74 -15.50
CA VAL A 437 1.74 6.56 -14.32
C VAL A 437 2.84 7.58 -14.63
N ALA A 438 3.89 7.16 -15.34
CA ALA A 438 4.95 8.05 -15.79
C ALA A 438 4.46 9.05 -16.85
N GLU A 439 3.61 8.60 -17.77
CA GLU A 439 3.03 9.39 -18.86
C GLU A 439 2.34 10.64 -18.34
N ASN A 440 1.66 10.55 -17.20
CA ASN A 440 0.91 11.64 -16.57
C ASN A 440 1.80 12.69 -15.88
N SER A 441 3.11 12.43 -15.76
CA SER A 441 4.07 13.40 -15.19
C SER A 441 4.62 14.40 -16.22
N TYR A 442 4.33 14.19 -17.50
CA TYR A 442 4.85 15.00 -18.60
C TYR A 442 3.83 15.98 -19.15
N SER A 443 4.22 17.25 -19.26
CA SER A 443 3.46 18.29 -19.97
C SER A 443 3.91 18.46 -21.42
N ASP A 444 5.17 18.12 -21.74
CA ASP A 444 5.77 18.27 -23.08
C ASP A 444 5.72 16.93 -23.85
N ASP A 445 5.11 16.95 -25.04
CA ASP A 445 4.92 15.75 -25.86
C ASP A 445 6.24 15.18 -26.40
N ALA A 446 7.29 16.01 -26.61
CA ALA A 446 8.59 15.53 -27.10
C ALA A 446 9.38 14.78 -26.02
N GLN A 447 9.45 15.35 -24.81
CA GLN A 447 10.04 14.69 -23.64
C GLN A 447 9.31 13.37 -23.31
N LYS A 448 7.98 13.39 -23.38
CA LYS A 448 7.14 12.22 -23.18
C LYS A 448 7.45 11.10 -24.18
N ASP A 449 7.58 11.42 -25.47
CA ASP A 449 7.91 10.45 -26.51
C ASP A 449 9.32 9.86 -26.30
N GLU A 450 10.30 10.69 -25.94
CA GLU A 450 11.66 10.25 -25.63
C GLU A 450 11.70 9.31 -24.41
N ALA A 451 11.02 9.67 -23.32
CA ALA A 451 10.91 8.86 -22.11
C ALA A 451 10.20 7.52 -22.39
N LYS A 452 9.16 7.55 -23.23
CA LYS A 452 8.44 6.34 -23.65
C LYS A 452 9.35 5.38 -24.41
N LYS A 453 10.09 5.88 -25.39
CA LYS A 453 11.05 5.09 -26.16
C LYS A 453 12.08 4.43 -25.25
N LEU A 454 12.59 5.15 -24.24
CA LEU A 454 13.49 4.58 -23.25
C LEU A 454 12.81 3.50 -22.40
N TYR A 455 11.61 3.76 -21.86
CA TYR A 455 10.84 2.78 -21.08
C TYR A 455 10.65 1.46 -21.84
N LEU A 456 10.29 1.55 -23.12
CA LEU A 456 10.07 0.38 -23.97
C LEU A 456 11.36 -0.35 -24.32
N ALA A 457 12.44 0.40 -24.60
CA ALA A 457 13.76 -0.19 -24.82
C ALA A 457 14.23 -0.97 -23.57
N VAL A 458 14.01 -0.43 -22.38
CA VAL A 458 14.30 -1.12 -21.11
C VAL A 458 13.43 -2.37 -20.95
N GLN A 459 12.11 -2.25 -21.20
CA GLN A 459 11.19 -3.39 -21.12
C GLN A 459 11.60 -4.52 -22.06
N ASN A 460 11.90 -4.20 -23.32
CA ASN A 460 12.32 -5.16 -24.32
C ASN A 460 13.67 -5.79 -23.98
N TYR A 461 14.63 -4.99 -23.50
CA TYR A 461 15.90 -5.52 -23.01
C TYR A 461 15.69 -6.55 -21.90
N ILE A 462 14.86 -6.25 -20.89
CA ILE A 462 14.60 -7.18 -19.77
C ILE A 462 13.90 -8.44 -20.31
N LYS A 463 12.82 -8.30 -21.10
CA LYS A 463 12.11 -9.45 -21.71
C LYS A 463 13.02 -10.38 -22.51
N GLN A 464 14.02 -9.84 -23.21
CA GLN A 464 14.94 -10.61 -24.06
C GLN A 464 16.20 -11.11 -23.34
N SER A 465 16.43 -10.68 -22.10
CA SER A 465 17.65 -10.99 -21.35
C SER A 465 17.41 -11.70 -20.03
N ALA A 466 16.21 -11.58 -19.44
CA ALA A 466 15.83 -12.25 -18.21
C ALA A 466 15.96 -13.77 -18.34
N VAL A 467 16.56 -14.41 -17.33
CA VAL A 467 16.83 -15.87 -17.34
C VAL A 467 15.93 -16.61 -16.35
N ASP A 468 15.95 -16.17 -15.09
CA ASP A 468 15.41 -16.91 -13.93
C ASP A 468 14.30 -16.16 -13.18
N MET A 469 13.96 -14.95 -13.62
CA MET A 469 12.91 -14.12 -13.04
C MET A 469 11.99 -13.64 -14.16
N ASP A 470 10.71 -13.54 -13.84
CA ASP A 470 9.73 -12.95 -14.74
C ASP A 470 10.09 -11.47 -14.98
N TYR A 471 9.84 -10.98 -16.19
CA TYR A 471 10.27 -9.63 -16.55
C TYR A 471 9.55 -8.56 -15.71
N GLU A 472 8.32 -8.84 -15.25
CA GLU A 472 7.54 -7.97 -14.37
C GLU A 472 8.25 -7.72 -13.03
N ASP A 473 8.89 -8.75 -12.48
CA ASP A 473 9.61 -8.68 -11.21
C ASP A 473 10.92 -7.90 -11.34
N LEU A 474 11.49 -7.85 -12.55
CA LEU A 474 12.73 -7.14 -12.87
C LEU A 474 12.52 -5.71 -13.41
N MET A 475 11.32 -5.43 -13.91
CA MET A 475 11.03 -4.23 -14.68
C MET A 475 11.38 -2.96 -13.90
N VAL A 476 12.08 -2.01 -14.53
CA VAL A 476 12.35 -0.73 -13.87
C VAL A 476 11.04 0.01 -13.63
N GLY A 477 10.79 0.42 -12.39
CA GLY A 477 9.55 1.08 -12.00
C GLY A 477 9.33 2.43 -12.69
N HIS A 478 8.07 2.81 -12.84
CA HIS A 478 7.67 4.04 -13.52
C HIS A 478 8.27 5.31 -12.91
N SER A 479 8.61 5.32 -11.61
CA SER A 479 9.23 6.48 -10.96
C SER A 479 10.58 6.87 -11.54
N TYR A 480 11.34 5.94 -12.13
CA TYR A 480 12.62 6.23 -12.80
C TYR A 480 12.43 7.01 -14.11
N PHE A 481 11.22 6.94 -14.66
CA PHE A 481 10.78 7.65 -15.86
C PHE A 481 9.86 8.82 -15.49
N MET A 482 9.91 9.31 -14.25
CA MET A 482 9.24 10.53 -13.82
C MET A 482 10.33 11.51 -13.37
N TYR A 483 10.48 12.64 -14.06
CA TYR A 483 11.48 13.64 -13.67
C TYR A 483 10.91 15.06 -13.69
N LYS A 484 11.46 15.92 -12.84
CA LYS A 484 11.09 17.34 -12.76
C LYS A 484 11.74 18.12 -13.89
N GLU A 485 11.20 19.28 -14.25
CA GLU A 485 11.74 20.14 -15.33
C GLU A 485 13.23 20.48 -15.19
N GLU A 486 13.79 20.41 -13.97
CA GLU A 486 15.20 20.69 -13.66
C GLU A 486 16.15 19.51 -13.95
N GLU A 487 15.62 18.32 -14.19
CA GLU A 487 16.39 17.09 -14.49
C GLU A 487 16.23 16.69 -15.95
N SER A 488 17.20 15.96 -16.50
CA SER A 488 17.07 15.37 -17.85
C SER A 488 16.90 13.87 -17.81
N LEU A 489 16.18 13.32 -18.79
CA LEU A 489 16.09 11.87 -19.02
C LEU A 489 17.47 11.22 -19.15
N GLU A 490 18.45 11.94 -19.70
CA GLU A 490 19.85 11.50 -19.78
C GLU A 490 20.45 11.24 -18.40
N GLN A 491 20.17 12.09 -17.41
CA GLN A 491 20.65 11.88 -16.03
C GLN A 491 20.01 10.63 -15.42
N ARG A 492 18.69 10.47 -15.57
CA ARG A 492 17.96 9.27 -15.10
C ARG A 492 18.51 7.99 -15.73
N TRP A 493 18.69 8.00 -17.04
CA TRP A 493 19.31 6.90 -17.77
C TRP A 493 20.70 6.58 -17.21
N LYS A 494 21.58 7.58 -17.16
CA LYS A 494 23.01 7.38 -16.88
C LYS A 494 23.31 6.98 -15.43
N PHE A 495 22.58 7.56 -14.48
CA PHE A 495 22.90 7.45 -13.06
C PHE A 495 21.97 6.52 -12.28
N GLU A 496 20.84 6.14 -12.84
CA GLU A 496 19.86 5.29 -12.14
C GLU A 496 19.53 4.03 -12.94
N ILE A 497 19.00 4.16 -14.16
CA ILE A 497 18.51 3.02 -14.96
C ILE A 497 19.67 2.15 -15.44
N LEU A 498 20.68 2.75 -16.09
CA LEU A 498 21.78 2.00 -16.66
C LEU A 498 22.63 1.28 -15.60
N PRO A 499 22.97 1.90 -14.45
CA PRO A 499 23.63 1.18 -13.36
C PRO A 499 22.83 -0.02 -12.87
N LEU A 500 21.51 0.12 -12.68
CA LEU A 500 20.62 -0.96 -12.26
C LEU A 500 20.62 -2.13 -13.26
N LEU A 501 20.46 -1.86 -14.55
CA LEU A 501 20.51 -2.91 -15.58
C LEU A 501 21.88 -3.59 -15.67
N ASN A 502 22.96 -2.86 -15.41
CA ASN A 502 24.30 -3.44 -15.32
C ASN A 502 24.48 -4.33 -14.10
N GLU A 503 23.85 -4.01 -12.97
CA GLU A 503 23.82 -4.89 -11.80
C GLU A 503 23.07 -6.18 -12.11
N TYR A 504 21.89 -6.10 -12.74
CA TYR A 504 21.18 -7.31 -13.19
C TYR A 504 22.01 -8.20 -14.11
N TYR A 505 22.78 -7.61 -15.03
CA TYR A 505 23.71 -8.36 -15.86
C TYR A 505 24.85 -9.00 -15.06
N LYS A 506 25.49 -8.25 -14.15
CA LYS A 506 26.60 -8.75 -13.32
C LYS A 506 26.17 -9.87 -12.37
N ASP A 507 24.95 -9.80 -11.87
CA ASP A 507 24.37 -10.80 -10.97
C ASP A 507 23.81 -12.03 -11.72
N GLY A 508 23.93 -12.05 -13.05
CA GLY A 508 23.45 -13.13 -13.90
C GLY A 508 21.92 -13.22 -14.02
N ILE A 509 21.20 -12.18 -13.58
CA ILE A 509 19.75 -12.06 -13.72
C ILE A 509 19.37 -11.82 -15.19
N CYS A 510 20.17 -10.98 -15.87
CA CYS A 510 20.09 -10.74 -17.30
C CYS A 510 21.30 -11.36 -18.02
N CYS A 511 21.09 -12.11 -19.10
CA CYS A 511 22.16 -12.80 -19.83
C CYS A 511 22.94 -11.91 -20.83
N LYS A 512 22.43 -10.71 -21.14
CA LYS A 512 23.02 -9.78 -22.10
C LYS A 512 23.45 -8.52 -21.39
N SER A 513 24.57 -7.92 -21.81
CA SER A 513 24.93 -6.60 -21.28
C SER A 513 24.00 -5.55 -21.88
N PRO A 514 23.51 -4.57 -21.10
CA PRO A 514 22.75 -3.45 -21.67
C PRO A 514 23.61 -2.62 -22.64
N LEU A 515 24.92 -2.85 -22.66
CA LEU A 515 25.93 -2.09 -23.41
C LEU A 515 26.61 -2.89 -24.51
N GLU A 516 26.20 -4.14 -24.71
CA GLU A 516 26.74 -5.00 -25.76
C GLU A 516 26.58 -4.29 -27.12
N ASP A 517 27.63 -4.27 -27.93
CA ASP A 517 27.73 -3.54 -29.22
C ASP A 517 27.71 -2.00 -29.15
N ILE A 518 27.55 -1.39 -27.97
CA ILE A 518 27.59 0.07 -27.80
C ILE A 518 29.03 0.50 -27.43
N ARG A 519 29.91 0.63 -28.44
CA ARG A 519 31.34 1.00 -28.25
C ARG A 519 31.49 2.37 -27.57
N LYS A 520 32.31 2.45 -26.51
CA LYS A 520 32.85 3.71 -25.96
C LYS A 520 33.93 4.26 -26.90
N LYS A 521 33.74 5.44 -27.48
CA LYS A 521 34.85 6.38 -27.71
C LYS A 521 34.99 7.25 -26.44
N SER A 522 36.05 8.02 -26.38
CA SER A 522 36.51 8.63 -25.15
C SER A 522 36.77 10.11 -25.38
N ASP A 523 35.73 10.91 -25.67
CA ASP A 523 35.84 12.38 -25.76
C ASP A 523 34.56 13.12 -25.28
N GLY A 524 34.10 12.77 -24.08
CA GLY A 524 33.61 13.70 -23.04
C GLY A 524 32.30 14.50 -23.18
N LYS A 525 31.97 15.12 -24.33
CA LYS A 525 30.96 16.22 -24.36
C LYS A 525 29.68 16.01 -25.19
N GLU A 526 29.63 15.08 -26.15
CA GLU A 526 28.40 14.79 -26.94
C GLU A 526 28.02 13.29 -26.96
N GLU A 527 28.88 12.44 -26.43
CA GLU A 527 28.77 10.99 -26.61
C GLU A 527 27.71 10.30 -25.73
N LYS A 528 27.32 10.94 -24.63
CA LYS A 528 26.41 10.36 -23.62
C LYS A 528 24.96 10.31 -24.10
N SER A 529 24.49 11.36 -24.78
CA SER A 529 23.16 11.36 -25.43
C SER A 529 23.11 10.34 -26.57
N LEU A 530 24.18 10.25 -27.39
CA LEU A 530 24.32 9.24 -28.45
C LEU A 530 24.23 7.81 -27.91
N TYR A 531 24.69 7.59 -26.68
CA TYR A 531 24.66 6.28 -26.03
C TYR A 531 23.23 5.79 -25.75
N MET A 532 22.40 6.67 -25.20
CA MET A 532 20.98 6.40 -24.96
C MET A 532 20.25 6.16 -26.28
N GLN A 533 20.53 6.97 -27.30
CA GLN A 533 19.94 6.79 -28.64
C GLN A 533 20.30 5.43 -29.24
N LYS A 534 21.58 5.03 -29.23
CA LYS A 534 21.99 3.70 -29.71
C LYS A 534 21.36 2.55 -28.94
N PHE A 535 21.17 2.72 -27.63
CA PHE A 535 20.46 1.73 -26.82
C PHE A 535 18.99 1.61 -27.25
N ILE A 536 18.30 2.75 -27.41
CA ILE A 536 16.92 2.80 -27.90
C ILE A 536 16.83 2.16 -29.29
N GLU A 537 17.70 2.53 -30.23
CA GLU A 537 17.75 1.95 -31.58
C GLU A 537 17.93 0.42 -31.56
N LYS A 538 18.73 -0.10 -30.63
CA LYS A 538 19.00 -1.54 -30.50
C LYS A 538 17.81 -2.32 -29.93
N TYR A 539 17.10 -1.77 -28.94
CA TYR A 539 16.11 -2.53 -28.15
C TYR A 539 14.66 -2.07 -28.33
N ASN A 540 14.39 -0.96 -29.00
CA ASN A 540 13.04 -0.45 -29.27
C ASN A 540 12.50 -0.89 -30.65
N THR A 541 12.90 -2.06 -31.15
CA THR A 541 12.65 -2.50 -32.54
C THR A 541 11.22 -2.95 -32.85
N ASP A 542 10.33 -3.00 -31.86
CA ASP A 542 8.98 -3.59 -31.98
C ASP A 542 7.85 -2.56 -31.78
N TYR A 543 8.00 -1.33 -32.28
CA TYR A 543 6.94 -0.31 -32.27
C TYR A 543 6.14 -0.21 -33.58
#